data_AF-A0A7J2RA76-F1
#
_entry.id   AF-A0A7J2RA76-F1
#
_cell.length_a   1.000
_cell.length_b   1.000
_cell.length_c   1.000
_cell.angle_alpha   90.00
_cell.angle_beta   90.00
_cell.angle_gamma   90.00
#
_symmetry.space_group_name_H-M   'P 1'
#
loop_
_entity.id
_entity.type
_entity.pdbx_description
1 polymer ?
#
loop_
_entity_poly.entity_id
_entity_poly.type
_entity_poly.pdbx_seq_one_letter_code
_entity_poly.pdbx_strand_id
1 'polypeptide(L)'
;SGTDKAYEALINRGFTASEIYYLDPAYATVANPQSSYRDADTTLANIQWAIETWAASRVDATHGLGIYLFNHGGTGYMTIPGTDLTDTHLNTYLDNLEASTGVNRTIIIYEACHAGSFINPVSKDNRIVVAATDITHNSFVNAAWDWAAFSETFWSSIRQCKTIGEAFEDAVVNVAALGYGSDQFPWIDDNHDEIGNEVDGAGNLPNGGDGTDALNVWIGTGLNCPDILIFRWPLRFWIERIPPIPPPVWVIINTNSIVKDVYARVIPPNWIPPTPEPEDPKLPDGVALVGDEGVLTIRLTDRDGDGNYTGNLNPGNDYDFWGDDGDYRVNIIALTEDNIIARIQTPVIIVNDDGNPPPDTTDPTIAIITPSPDALVSGIVGVIAEGDDDQGLDTIQIFVDDVEVTEELMPPYLPYPQVTYNLDTSDYSDGTHTIKATATDNSGNANSASIEIIIGDEDGIPGYHITVLIFGSIIGVAMIYFISKKKIKTLS
;
A
#
# COMPACT_ATOMS: atom_id res chain seq x y z
N SER A 1 -19.49 -1.82 -4.49
CA SER A 1 -19.54 -0.45 -3.94
C SER A 1 -18.20 -0.14 -3.24
N GLY A 2 -17.95 1.11 -2.82
CA GLY A 2 -16.72 1.45 -2.07
C GLY A 2 -16.61 0.73 -0.72
N THR A 3 -17.74 0.47 -0.07
CA THR A 3 -17.83 -0.31 1.18
C THR A 3 -17.58 -1.80 0.98
N ASP A 4 -17.90 -2.39 -0.18
CA ASP A 4 -17.49 -3.77 -0.52
C ASP A 4 -15.97 -3.91 -0.53
N LYS A 5 -15.27 -2.93 -1.13
CA LYS A 5 -13.81 -2.93 -1.21
C LYS A 5 -13.16 -2.82 0.18
N ALA A 6 -13.78 -2.09 1.12
CA ALA A 6 -13.36 -2.06 2.53
C ALA A 6 -13.64 -3.39 3.26
N TYR A 7 -14.79 -4.02 3.02
CA TYR A 7 -15.11 -5.36 3.55
C TYR A 7 -14.06 -6.38 3.11
N GLU A 8 -13.73 -6.41 1.82
CA GLU A 8 -12.72 -7.30 1.26
C GLU A 8 -11.32 -7.04 1.84
N ALA A 9 -10.97 -5.77 2.09
CA ALA A 9 -9.75 -5.41 2.80
C ALA A 9 -9.73 -5.99 4.23
N LEU A 10 -10.83 -5.93 4.97
CA LEU A 10 -10.91 -6.53 6.31
C LEU A 10 -10.79 -8.06 6.26
N ILE A 11 -11.44 -8.74 5.32
CA ILE A 11 -11.30 -10.19 5.14
C ILE A 11 -9.84 -10.56 4.83
N ASN A 12 -9.18 -9.81 3.93
CA ASN A 12 -7.76 -9.98 3.63
C ASN A 12 -6.88 -9.81 4.89
N ARG A 13 -7.24 -8.87 5.76
CA ARG A 13 -6.57 -8.61 7.04
C ARG A 13 -6.93 -9.60 8.16
N GLY A 14 -7.65 -10.67 7.82
CA GLY A 14 -7.89 -11.82 8.67
C GLY A 14 -9.14 -11.72 9.54
N PHE A 15 -10.00 -10.72 9.31
CA PHE A 15 -11.33 -10.70 9.91
C PHE A 15 -12.22 -11.75 9.26
N THR A 16 -13.11 -12.33 10.04
CA THR A 16 -14.17 -13.21 9.54
C THR A 16 -15.44 -12.43 9.26
N ALA A 17 -16.32 -12.98 8.42
CA ALA A 17 -17.63 -12.39 8.16
C ALA A 17 -18.46 -12.19 9.45
N SER A 18 -18.25 -12.99 10.50
CA SER A 18 -18.95 -12.82 11.79
C SER A 18 -18.43 -11.68 12.67
N GLU A 19 -17.28 -11.11 12.30
CA GLU A 19 -16.61 -9.98 12.96
C GLU A 19 -16.85 -8.66 12.23
N ILE A 20 -17.59 -8.68 11.11
CA ILE A 20 -17.95 -7.50 10.34
C ILE A 20 -19.47 -7.42 10.26
N TYR A 21 -20.05 -6.26 10.58
CA TYR A 21 -21.48 -6.02 10.38
C TYR A 21 -21.67 -4.97 9.29
N TYR A 22 -22.20 -5.41 8.14
CA TYR A 22 -22.31 -4.59 6.95
C TYR A 22 -23.73 -4.02 6.84
N LEU A 23 -23.85 -2.68 6.85
CA LEU A 23 -25.09 -1.96 6.57
C LEU A 23 -25.06 -1.38 5.15
N ASP A 24 -26.05 -1.73 4.34
CA ASP A 24 -26.24 -1.22 2.97
C ASP A 24 -27.65 -0.62 2.83
N PRO A 25 -27.87 0.35 1.93
CA PRO A 25 -29.21 0.82 1.61
C PRO A 25 -30.17 -0.30 1.19
N ALA A 26 -31.46 -0.10 1.50
CA ALA A 26 -32.52 -1.07 1.21
C ALA A 26 -32.85 -1.23 -0.28
N TYR A 27 -32.29 -0.38 -1.12
CA TYR A 27 -32.57 -0.32 -2.56
C TYR A 27 -31.27 -0.47 -3.36
N ALA A 28 -31.40 -1.10 -4.52
CA ALA A 28 -30.33 -1.28 -5.50
C ALA A 28 -30.69 -0.53 -6.78
N THR A 29 -29.70 0.04 -7.45
CA THR A 29 -29.81 0.49 -8.84
C THR A 29 -28.98 -0.41 -9.75
N VAL A 30 -29.12 -0.28 -11.07
CA VAL A 30 -28.25 -0.99 -12.02
C VAL A 30 -26.78 -0.54 -11.85
N ALA A 31 -26.56 0.73 -11.53
CA ALA A 31 -25.23 1.29 -11.30
C ALA A 31 -24.67 0.96 -9.91
N ASN A 32 -25.53 0.73 -8.92
CA ASN A 32 -25.15 0.38 -7.55
C ASN A 32 -26.00 -0.81 -7.06
N PRO A 33 -25.63 -2.06 -7.40
CA PRO A 33 -26.32 -3.25 -6.93
C PRO A 33 -26.15 -3.41 -5.42
N GLN A 34 -27.12 -4.04 -4.77
CA GLN A 34 -27.02 -4.40 -3.36
C GLN A 34 -25.83 -5.34 -3.11
N SER A 35 -25.08 -5.07 -2.06
CA SER A 35 -23.94 -5.90 -1.66
C SER A 35 -24.39 -7.30 -1.23
N SER A 36 -23.67 -8.32 -1.66
CA SER A 36 -23.81 -9.70 -1.16
C SER A 36 -23.31 -9.88 0.27
N TYR A 37 -22.54 -8.93 0.81
CA TYR A 37 -21.99 -8.97 2.16
C TYR A 37 -22.93 -8.38 3.21
N ARG A 38 -24.01 -7.73 2.77
CA ARG A 38 -24.93 -6.96 3.61
C ARG A 38 -25.66 -7.79 4.67
N ASP A 39 -25.64 -7.32 5.91
CA ASP A 39 -26.42 -7.88 7.02
C ASP A 39 -27.78 -7.21 7.20
N ALA A 40 -27.86 -5.88 7.10
CA ALA A 40 -29.10 -5.13 7.33
C ALA A 40 -29.19 -3.79 6.57
N ASP A 41 -30.38 -3.17 6.60
CA ASP A 41 -30.64 -1.87 5.95
C ASP A 41 -29.97 -0.74 6.71
N THR A 42 -29.39 0.22 5.99
CA THR A 42 -28.88 1.46 6.59
C THR A 42 -30.03 2.35 7.08
N THR A 43 -30.32 2.29 8.38
CA THR A 43 -31.28 3.15 9.09
C THR A 43 -30.69 3.58 10.43
N LEU A 44 -31.14 4.70 11.02
CA LEU A 44 -30.68 5.12 12.36
C LEU A 44 -30.86 4.03 13.41
N ALA A 45 -31.99 3.31 13.38
CA ALA A 45 -32.27 2.22 14.31
C ALA A 45 -31.29 1.04 14.15
N ASN A 46 -30.96 0.67 12.91
CA ASN A 46 -30.00 -0.41 12.65
C ASN A 46 -28.56 0.00 12.95
N ILE A 47 -28.19 1.26 12.73
CA ILE A 47 -26.87 1.80 13.12
C ILE A 47 -26.73 1.78 14.65
N GLN A 48 -27.73 2.28 15.37
CA GLN A 48 -27.76 2.24 16.83
C GLN A 48 -27.66 0.79 17.33
N TRP A 49 -28.45 -0.12 16.77
CA TRP A 49 -28.40 -1.54 17.13
C TRP A 49 -27.04 -2.17 16.83
N ALA A 50 -26.44 -1.86 15.68
CA ALA A 50 -25.13 -2.38 15.30
C ALA A 50 -24.05 -1.99 16.32
N ILE A 51 -24.06 -0.74 16.80
CA ILE A 51 -23.10 -0.24 17.78
C ILE A 51 -23.47 -0.74 19.19
N GLU A 52 -24.64 -0.37 19.70
CA GLU A 52 -25.01 -0.56 21.11
C GLU A 52 -25.42 -2.00 21.47
N THR A 53 -25.66 -2.87 20.48
CA THR A 53 -26.07 -4.25 20.72
C THR A 53 -25.14 -5.27 20.06
N TRP A 54 -24.94 -5.19 18.75
CA TRP A 54 -24.14 -6.19 18.04
C TRP A 54 -22.65 -6.08 18.38
N ALA A 55 -22.07 -4.89 18.26
CA ALA A 55 -20.68 -4.64 18.61
C ALA A 55 -20.48 -4.77 20.13
N ALA A 56 -21.42 -4.28 20.94
CA ALA A 56 -21.37 -4.39 22.40
C ALA A 56 -21.23 -5.83 22.92
N SER A 57 -21.68 -6.83 22.14
CA SER A 57 -21.52 -8.25 22.48
C SER A 57 -20.17 -8.87 22.07
N ARG A 58 -19.28 -8.09 21.44
CA ARG A 58 -18.02 -8.54 20.82
C ARG A 58 -16.79 -7.74 21.26
N VAL A 59 -16.99 -6.55 21.79
CA VAL A 59 -15.90 -5.66 22.23
C VAL A 59 -15.81 -5.58 23.75
N ASP A 60 -14.60 -5.31 24.24
CA ASP A 60 -14.29 -5.12 25.65
C ASP A 60 -12.97 -4.35 25.80
N ALA A 61 -12.41 -4.26 27.01
CA ALA A 61 -11.14 -3.57 27.26
C ALA A 61 -9.90 -4.18 26.56
N THR A 62 -10.05 -5.28 25.84
CA THR A 62 -8.99 -5.96 25.07
C THR A 62 -9.34 -6.17 23.60
N HIS A 63 -10.59 -5.96 23.19
CA HIS A 63 -11.07 -6.07 21.82
C HIS A 63 -11.68 -4.74 21.36
N GLY A 64 -11.05 -4.08 20.39
CA GLY A 64 -11.49 -2.77 19.90
C GLY A 64 -12.63 -2.83 18.88
N LEU A 65 -13.21 -1.66 18.59
CA LEU A 65 -14.21 -1.45 17.52
C LEU A 65 -13.60 -0.68 16.35
N GLY A 66 -13.90 -1.10 15.11
CA GLY A 66 -13.69 -0.30 13.91
C GLY A 66 -15.02 0.12 13.28
N ILE A 67 -15.15 1.38 12.88
CA ILE A 67 -16.30 1.91 12.13
C ILE A 67 -15.79 2.58 10.86
N TYR A 68 -16.30 2.15 9.71
CA TYR A 68 -16.11 2.83 8.44
C TYR A 68 -17.44 3.41 7.97
N LEU A 69 -17.46 4.71 7.74
CA LEU A 69 -18.61 5.46 7.25
C LEU A 69 -18.28 5.95 5.84
N PHE A 70 -19.15 5.66 4.88
CA PHE A 70 -18.97 6.00 3.47
C PHE A 70 -20.30 6.42 2.87
N ASN A 71 -20.48 7.72 2.65
CA ASN A 71 -21.57 8.28 1.84
C ASN A 71 -21.32 9.78 1.59
N HIS A 72 -22.28 10.45 0.95
CA HIS A 72 -22.40 11.90 1.02
C HIS A 72 -22.60 12.39 2.46
N GLY A 73 -22.05 13.57 2.74
CA GLY A 73 -22.11 14.22 4.04
C GLY A 73 -21.92 15.72 3.93
N GLY A 74 -22.13 16.40 5.04
CA GLY A 74 -21.90 17.83 5.21
C GLY A 74 -21.49 18.13 6.64
N THR A 75 -21.44 19.41 7.01
CA THR A 75 -21.04 19.80 8.37
C THR A 75 -22.01 19.23 9.42
N GLY A 76 -21.52 18.26 10.22
CA GLY A 76 -22.23 17.64 11.34
C GLY A 76 -23.19 16.50 10.95
N TYR A 77 -23.21 16.07 9.68
CA TYR A 77 -24.05 14.95 9.25
C TYR A 77 -23.47 14.10 8.11
N MET A 78 -23.89 12.84 8.06
CA MET A 78 -23.80 11.93 6.93
C MET A 78 -25.22 11.63 6.44
N THR A 79 -25.48 11.73 5.14
CA THR A 79 -26.78 11.37 4.60
C THR A 79 -26.96 9.85 4.65
N ILE A 80 -28.17 9.40 4.99
CA ILE A 80 -28.59 8.00 4.89
C ILE A 80 -30.00 7.94 4.29
N PRO A 81 -30.50 6.77 3.85
CA PRO A 81 -31.85 6.69 3.28
C PRO A 81 -32.94 7.31 4.19
N GLY A 82 -33.55 8.39 3.71
CA GLY A 82 -34.69 9.06 4.36
C GLY A 82 -34.37 9.93 5.57
N THR A 83 -33.11 10.05 6.02
CA THR A 83 -32.70 10.86 7.18
C THR A 83 -31.19 11.09 7.19
N ASP A 84 -30.64 11.63 8.27
CA ASP A 84 -29.22 11.92 8.42
C ASP A 84 -28.67 11.29 9.72
N LEU A 85 -27.51 10.65 9.64
CA LEU A 85 -26.71 10.31 10.82
C LEU A 85 -25.91 11.55 11.22
N THR A 86 -26.24 12.15 12.36
CA THR A 86 -25.49 13.31 12.86
C THR A 86 -24.28 12.89 13.68
N ASP A 87 -23.31 13.80 13.78
CA ASP A 87 -22.17 13.68 14.69
C ASP A 87 -22.60 13.34 16.13
N THR A 88 -23.69 13.94 16.59
CA THR A 88 -24.27 13.80 17.92
C THR A 88 -24.89 12.42 18.10
N HIS A 89 -25.55 11.88 17.07
CA HIS A 89 -26.05 10.50 17.11
C HIS A 89 -24.87 9.53 17.26
N LEU A 90 -23.84 9.65 16.42
CA LEU A 90 -22.70 8.75 16.46
C LEU A 90 -21.97 8.83 17.81
N ASN A 91 -21.69 10.03 18.32
CA ASN A 91 -21.04 10.20 19.61
C ASN A 91 -21.86 9.58 20.75
N THR A 92 -23.19 9.78 20.74
CA THR A 92 -24.06 9.19 21.76
C THR A 92 -24.02 7.65 21.73
N TYR A 93 -24.04 7.04 20.55
CA TYR A 93 -24.00 5.58 20.43
C TYR A 93 -22.65 5.00 20.90
N LEU A 94 -21.56 5.67 20.58
CA LEU A 94 -20.22 5.29 21.03
C LEU A 94 -20.07 5.43 22.55
N ASP A 95 -20.62 6.49 23.15
CA ASP A 95 -20.60 6.71 24.59
C ASP A 95 -21.37 5.63 25.34
N ASN A 96 -22.52 5.21 24.81
CA ASN A 96 -23.31 4.11 25.37
C ASN A 96 -22.57 2.77 25.26
N LEU A 97 -21.89 2.51 24.14
CA LEU A 97 -21.06 1.33 23.95
C LEU A 97 -19.91 1.29 24.96
N GLU A 98 -19.15 2.38 25.09
CA GLU A 98 -18.02 2.49 26.02
C GLU A 98 -18.46 2.29 27.46
N ALA A 99 -19.57 2.93 27.86
CA ALA A 99 -20.12 2.79 29.20
C ALA A 99 -20.59 1.35 29.52
N SER A 100 -21.06 0.60 28.52
CA SER A 100 -21.62 -0.75 28.71
C SER A 100 -20.58 -1.86 28.62
N THR A 101 -19.50 -1.67 27.86
CA THR A 101 -18.51 -2.72 27.55
C THR A 101 -17.13 -2.47 28.16
N GLY A 102 -16.80 -1.21 28.44
CA GLY A 102 -15.44 -0.81 28.79
C GLY A 102 -14.45 -0.90 27.63
N VAL A 103 -14.92 -0.92 26.38
CA VAL A 103 -14.04 -0.85 25.20
C VAL A 103 -13.12 0.36 25.28
N ASN A 104 -11.83 0.13 25.10
CA ASN A 104 -10.78 1.15 25.26
C ASN A 104 -10.02 1.42 23.96
N ARG A 105 -10.54 0.94 22.83
CA ARG A 105 -10.03 1.25 21.50
C ARG A 105 -11.17 1.29 20.49
N THR A 106 -11.39 2.45 19.89
CA THR A 106 -12.33 2.63 18.78
C THR A 106 -11.62 3.34 17.64
N ILE A 107 -11.80 2.87 16.42
CA ILE A 107 -11.24 3.49 15.21
C ILE A 107 -12.43 3.92 14.36
N ILE A 108 -12.44 5.18 13.93
CA ILE A 108 -13.50 5.75 13.11
C ILE A 108 -12.83 6.27 11.84
N ILE A 109 -13.26 5.79 10.69
CA ILE A 109 -12.83 6.28 9.38
C ILE A 109 -14.07 6.79 8.67
N TYR A 110 -14.08 8.08 8.32
CA TYR A 110 -15.22 8.71 7.67
C TYR A 110 -14.83 9.30 6.30
N GLU A 111 -15.40 8.71 5.26
CA GLU A 111 -15.30 9.15 3.87
C GLU A 111 -16.58 9.88 3.45
N ALA A 112 -16.51 11.21 3.40
CA ALA A 112 -17.55 12.10 2.91
C ALA A 112 -17.00 13.53 2.72
N CYS A 113 -17.78 14.39 2.07
CA CYS A 113 -17.57 15.83 2.17
C CYS A 113 -17.73 16.31 3.62
N HIS A 114 -16.93 17.29 4.02
CA HIS A 114 -16.94 17.88 5.36
C HIS A 114 -16.78 16.87 6.52
N ALA A 115 -16.13 15.73 6.27
CA ALA A 115 -15.98 14.65 7.23
C ALA A 115 -15.27 15.08 8.52
N GLY A 116 -14.35 16.04 8.44
CA GLY A 116 -13.66 16.62 9.59
C GLY A 116 -14.59 17.27 10.62
N SER A 117 -15.84 17.59 10.24
CA SER A 117 -16.87 18.04 11.19
C SER A 117 -17.19 17.04 12.30
N PHE A 118 -16.93 15.75 12.08
CA PHE A 118 -17.16 14.70 13.08
C PHE A 118 -16.05 14.60 14.13
N ILE A 119 -14.85 15.16 13.88
CA ILE A 119 -13.71 15.03 14.80
C ILE A 119 -14.05 15.61 16.17
N ASN A 120 -14.40 16.89 16.26
CA ASN A 120 -14.64 17.53 17.55
C ASN A 120 -15.75 16.83 18.38
N PRO A 121 -16.91 16.45 17.79
CA PRO A 121 -17.93 15.75 18.55
C PRO A 121 -17.56 14.34 18.99
N VAL A 122 -16.71 13.61 18.25
CA VAL A 122 -16.41 12.20 18.55
C VAL A 122 -15.05 11.96 19.16
N SER A 123 -14.16 12.96 19.22
CA SER A 123 -12.81 12.87 19.80
C SER A 123 -12.85 12.45 21.28
N LYS A 124 -12.03 11.45 21.65
CA LYS A 124 -11.84 10.95 23.03
C LYS A 124 -10.55 10.13 23.17
N ASP A 125 -10.04 10.03 24.39
CA ASP A 125 -8.83 9.29 24.82
C ASP A 125 -8.58 7.90 24.22
N ASN A 126 -9.63 7.20 23.80
CA ASN A 126 -9.58 5.83 23.30
C ASN A 126 -9.88 5.74 21.79
N ARG A 127 -9.95 6.87 21.08
CA ARG A 127 -10.44 6.93 19.71
C ARG A 127 -9.38 7.47 18.75
N ILE A 128 -9.24 6.79 17.62
CA ILE A 128 -8.57 7.34 16.44
C ILE A 128 -9.65 7.73 15.45
N VAL A 129 -9.69 9.00 15.05
CA VAL A 129 -10.68 9.54 14.13
C VAL A 129 -9.99 9.99 12.85
N VAL A 130 -10.28 9.32 11.75
CA VAL A 130 -9.77 9.64 10.41
C VAL A 130 -10.92 10.18 9.59
N ALA A 131 -10.74 11.35 8.99
CA ALA A 131 -11.69 12.01 8.11
C ALA A 131 -11.04 12.26 6.74
N ALA A 132 -11.74 11.91 5.67
CA ALA A 132 -11.25 12.09 4.30
C ALA A 132 -11.12 13.56 3.86
N THR A 133 -11.70 14.49 4.63
CA THR A 133 -11.67 15.93 4.39
C THR A 133 -11.62 16.68 5.71
N ASP A 134 -11.31 17.97 5.65
CA ASP A 134 -11.50 18.90 6.74
C ASP A 134 -13.00 19.24 6.91
N ILE A 135 -13.30 20.29 7.67
CA ILE A 135 -14.67 20.74 7.92
C ILE A 135 -15.29 21.59 6.80
N THR A 136 -14.50 22.10 5.84
CA THR A 136 -14.96 23.06 4.82
C THR A 136 -14.90 22.54 3.38
N HIS A 137 -14.26 21.41 3.13
CA HIS A 137 -13.97 20.89 1.81
C HIS A 137 -14.72 19.61 1.49
N ASN A 138 -14.80 19.32 0.19
CA ASN A 138 -15.49 18.16 -0.36
C ASN A 138 -14.54 16.97 -0.55
N SER A 139 -15.10 15.77 -0.60
CA SER A 139 -14.37 14.56 -1.01
C SER A 139 -14.57 14.29 -2.50
N PHE A 140 -13.54 13.74 -3.15
CA PHE A 140 -13.52 13.47 -4.58
C PHE A 140 -13.40 11.97 -4.90
N VAL A 141 -13.73 11.64 -6.15
CA VAL A 141 -13.67 10.27 -6.66
C VAL A 141 -12.28 9.90 -7.16
N ASN A 142 -11.98 8.61 -7.17
CA ASN A 142 -10.74 8.11 -7.76
C ASN A 142 -10.74 8.24 -9.30
N ALA A 143 -9.59 8.03 -9.93
CA ALA A 143 -9.44 8.15 -11.38
C ALA A 143 -10.32 7.20 -12.21
N ALA A 144 -10.71 6.05 -11.66
CA ALA A 144 -11.59 5.08 -12.30
C ALA A 144 -13.08 5.41 -12.13
N TRP A 145 -13.41 6.45 -11.36
CA TRP A 145 -14.77 6.90 -11.03
C TRP A 145 -15.65 5.80 -10.41
N ASP A 146 -15.05 4.90 -9.64
CA ASP A 146 -15.73 3.76 -9.02
C ASP A 146 -15.55 3.71 -7.49
N TRP A 147 -14.76 4.62 -6.93
CA TRP A 147 -14.48 4.75 -5.50
C TRP A 147 -14.09 6.17 -5.10
N ALA A 148 -13.88 6.43 -3.82
CA ALA A 148 -13.41 7.73 -3.31
C ALA A 148 -11.88 7.75 -3.27
N ALA A 149 -11.28 8.89 -3.65
CA ALA A 149 -9.84 9.05 -3.83
C ALA A 149 -9.04 8.74 -2.55
N PHE A 150 -9.51 9.25 -1.41
CA PHE A 150 -8.89 8.99 -0.12
C PHE A 150 -9.03 7.52 0.29
N SER A 151 -10.26 7.01 0.34
CA SER A 151 -10.54 5.63 0.77
C SER A 151 -9.86 4.55 -0.06
N GLU A 152 -9.76 4.71 -1.38
CA GLU A 152 -9.09 3.74 -2.24
C GLU A 152 -7.64 3.52 -1.79
N THR A 153 -6.93 4.63 -1.57
CA THR A 153 -5.54 4.60 -1.13
C THR A 153 -5.41 4.10 0.29
N PHE A 154 -6.24 4.61 1.21
CA PHE A 154 -6.21 4.22 2.61
C PHE A 154 -6.40 2.70 2.78
N TRP A 155 -7.46 2.14 2.19
CA TRP A 155 -7.74 0.70 2.28
C TRP A 155 -6.77 -0.16 1.48
N SER A 156 -6.18 0.38 0.42
CA SER A 156 -5.04 -0.24 -0.27
C SER A 156 -3.83 -0.38 0.66
N SER A 157 -3.46 0.68 1.38
CA SER A 157 -2.35 0.69 2.34
C SER A 157 -2.62 -0.25 3.52
N ILE A 158 -3.85 -0.29 4.03
CA ILE A 158 -4.23 -1.25 5.08
C ILE A 158 -4.04 -2.70 4.62
N ARG A 159 -4.42 -3.06 3.38
CA ARG A 159 -4.17 -4.40 2.82
C ARG A 159 -2.68 -4.72 2.70
N GLN A 160 -1.85 -3.70 2.49
CA GLN A 160 -0.39 -3.80 2.50
C GLN A 160 0.23 -3.78 3.90
N CYS A 161 -0.58 -3.99 4.95
CA CYS A 161 -0.13 -4.09 6.34
C CYS A 161 0.49 -2.81 6.93
N LYS A 162 0.22 -1.67 6.31
CA LYS A 162 0.59 -0.37 6.88
C LYS A 162 -0.24 -0.07 8.12
N THR A 163 0.34 0.73 9.01
CA THR A 163 -0.40 1.30 10.14
C THR A 163 -1.45 2.30 9.65
N ILE A 164 -2.40 2.67 10.52
CA ILE A 164 -3.42 3.67 10.20
C ILE A 164 -2.76 5.00 9.82
N GLY A 165 -1.69 5.39 10.53
CA GLY A 165 -0.94 6.61 10.24
C GLY A 165 -0.26 6.55 8.89
N GLU A 166 0.43 5.45 8.57
CA GLU A 166 1.09 5.29 7.26
C GLU A 166 0.08 5.27 6.10
N ALA A 167 -1.07 4.62 6.30
CA ALA A 167 -2.17 4.59 5.34
C ALA A 167 -2.81 5.96 5.13
N PHE A 168 -2.95 6.75 6.21
CA PHE A 168 -3.40 8.14 6.14
C PHE A 168 -2.40 9.01 5.35
N GLU A 169 -1.11 8.92 5.67
CA GLU A 169 -0.06 9.66 4.96
C GLU A 169 -0.05 9.32 3.46
N ASP A 170 -0.19 8.04 3.09
CA ASP A 170 -0.31 7.63 1.69
C ASP A 170 -1.53 8.23 1.01
N ALA A 171 -2.68 8.20 1.69
CA ALA A 171 -3.93 8.69 1.15
C ALA A 171 -3.88 10.21 0.91
N VAL A 172 -3.31 10.99 1.83
CA VAL A 172 -3.12 12.43 1.64
C VAL A 172 -2.20 12.70 0.44
N VAL A 173 -1.07 12.00 0.35
CA VAL A 173 -0.13 12.14 -0.77
C VAL A 173 -0.82 11.80 -2.11
N ASN A 174 -1.65 10.75 -2.16
CA ASN A 174 -2.33 10.35 -3.39
C ASN A 174 -3.47 11.30 -3.77
N VAL A 175 -4.24 11.82 -2.81
CA VAL A 175 -5.24 12.88 -3.04
C VAL A 175 -4.57 14.09 -3.70
N ALA A 176 -3.42 14.51 -3.18
CA ALA A 176 -2.63 15.59 -3.77
C ALA A 176 -2.09 15.24 -5.17
N ALA A 177 -1.64 14.00 -5.37
CA ALA A 177 -1.17 13.52 -6.67
C ALA A 177 -2.29 13.60 -7.72
N LEU A 178 -3.50 13.13 -7.40
CA LEU A 178 -4.68 13.23 -8.25
C LEU A 178 -5.13 14.69 -8.55
N GLY A 179 -4.45 15.70 -8.01
CA GLY A 179 -4.70 17.10 -8.29
C GLY A 179 -5.71 17.75 -7.36
N TYR A 180 -6.21 17.03 -6.35
CA TYR A 180 -7.17 17.53 -5.36
C TYR A 180 -6.50 18.14 -4.13
N GLY A 181 -5.17 18.21 -4.07
CA GLY A 181 -4.43 18.67 -2.87
C GLY A 181 -4.64 20.14 -2.48
N SER A 182 -5.37 20.91 -3.28
CA SER A 182 -5.84 22.26 -2.94
C SER A 182 -7.31 22.32 -2.50
N ASP A 183 -8.03 21.20 -2.62
CA ASP A 183 -9.49 21.16 -2.55
C ASP A 183 -10.03 20.02 -1.68
N GLN A 184 -9.18 19.08 -1.26
CA GLN A 184 -9.48 18.01 -0.30
C GLN A 184 -8.30 17.86 0.67
N PHE A 185 -8.56 18.12 1.95
CA PHE A 185 -7.57 18.11 3.02
C PHE A 185 -7.95 17.06 4.07
N PRO A 186 -7.49 15.81 3.98
CA PRO A 186 -7.82 14.80 4.98
C PRO A 186 -7.29 15.19 6.37
N TRP A 187 -8.04 14.88 7.42
CA TRP A 187 -7.67 15.13 8.81
C TRP A 187 -7.66 13.84 9.63
N ILE A 188 -6.76 13.77 10.60
CA ILE A 188 -6.73 12.74 11.63
C ILE A 188 -6.66 13.39 13.01
N ASP A 189 -7.34 12.81 13.99
CA ASP A 189 -7.20 13.12 15.41
C ASP A 189 -7.02 11.82 16.19
N ASP A 190 -5.92 11.75 16.94
CA ASP A 190 -5.60 10.65 17.85
C ASP A 190 -4.89 11.13 19.13
N ASN A 191 -4.81 12.45 19.31
CA ASN A 191 -4.26 13.08 20.50
C ASN A 191 -5.38 13.59 21.44
N HIS A 192 -6.62 13.62 20.92
CA HIS A 192 -7.85 13.87 21.64
C HIS A 192 -8.05 15.34 22.07
N ASP A 193 -7.47 16.27 21.32
CA ASP A 193 -7.65 17.71 21.52
C ASP A 193 -8.83 18.30 20.74
N GLU A 194 -9.60 17.43 20.07
CA GLU A 194 -10.77 17.76 19.25
C GLU A 194 -10.42 18.54 17.97
N ILE A 195 -9.14 18.63 17.60
CA ILE A 195 -8.63 19.38 16.45
C ILE A 195 -7.89 18.41 15.51
N GLY A 196 -8.52 18.06 14.39
CA GLY A 196 -7.85 17.24 13.39
C GLY A 196 -6.76 18.00 12.62
N ASN A 197 -5.68 17.30 12.30
CA ASN A 197 -4.61 17.82 11.45
C ASN A 197 -4.38 16.92 10.22
N GLU A 198 -3.93 17.54 9.13
CA GLU A 198 -3.36 16.83 7.98
C GLU A 198 -1.89 16.47 8.27
N VAL A 199 -1.21 15.74 7.39
CA VAL A 199 0.25 15.58 7.42
C VAL A 199 1.00 16.91 7.31
N ASP A 200 2.28 16.91 7.69
CA ASP A 200 3.14 18.08 7.53
C ASP A 200 3.47 18.38 6.05
N GLY A 201 4.19 19.49 5.80
CA GLY A 201 4.58 19.87 4.44
C GLY A 201 5.50 18.88 3.71
N ALA A 202 6.04 17.88 4.41
CA ALA A 202 6.82 16.78 3.84
C ALA A 202 5.99 15.50 3.67
N GLY A 203 4.70 15.53 3.98
CA GLY A 203 3.79 14.40 3.83
C GLY A 203 3.81 13.41 5.00
N ASN A 204 4.30 13.81 6.18
CA ASN A 204 4.48 12.90 7.31
C ASN A 204 3.64 13.32 8.53
N LEU A 205 3.26 12.31 9.30
CA LEU A 205 2.81 12.41 10.68
C LEU A 205 4.01 12.23 11.63
N PRO A 206 3.90 12.66 12.90
CA PRO A 206 2.79 13.43 13.43
C PRO A 206 2.82 14.90 13.02
N ASN A 207 1.66 15.55 12.96
CA ASN A 207 1.52 16.98 12.74
C ASN A 207 0.42 17.54 13.65
N GLY A 208 0.65 18.71 14.25
CA GLY A 208 -0.27 19.27 15.25
C GLY A 208 -0.42 18.48 16.55
N GLY A 209 0.24 17.32 16.69
CA GLY A 209 0.06 16.36 17.78
C GLY A 209 -0.60 15.07 17.30
N ASP A 210 -1.28 15.09 16.15
CA ASP A 210 -2.00 13.96 15.60
C ASP A 210 -1.11 13.03 14.79
N GLY A 211 -1.49 11.75 14.79
CA GLY A 211 -0.88 10.66 14.06
C GLY A 211 0.07 9.80 14.89
N THR A 212 0.41 10.22 16.12
CA THR A 212 1.38 9.50 16.95
C THR A 212 0.88 8.11 17.35
N ASP A 213 -0.39 7.98 17.71
CA ASP A 213 -1.00 6.70 18.05
C ASP A 213 -1.30 5.90 16.78
N ALA A 214 -1.84 6.55 15.75
CA ALA A 214 -2.18 5.95 14.47
C ALA A 214 -0.98 5.32 13.75
N LEU A 215 0.21 5.90 13.86
CA LEU A 215 1.47 5.34 13.33
C LEU A 215 1.88 4.02 14.02
N ASN A 216 1.27 3.67 15.15
CA ASN A 216 1.56 2.45 15.92
C ASN A 216 0.37 1.48 15.96
N VAL A 217 -0.73 1.79 15.26
CA VAL A 217 -1.96 0.98 15.26
C VAL A 217 -2.21 0.40 13.87
N TRP A 218 -2.44 -0.91 13.84
CA TRP A 218 -2.73 -1.70 12.63
C TRP A 218 -4.19 -2.15 12.65
N ILE A 219 -4.82 -2.24 11.49
CA ILE A 219 -6.12 -2.91 11.32
C ILE A 219 -5.84 -4.34 10.83
N GLY A 220 -6.11 -5.36 11.67
CA GLY A 220 -6.01 -6.79 11.30
C GLY A 220 -5.66 -7.72 12.46
N THR A 221 -5.65 -9.03 12.18
CA THR A 221 -5.43 -10.08 13.21
C THR A 221 -3.97 -10.51 13.37
N GLY A 222 -3.03 -9.87 12.66
CA GLY A 222 -1.58 -10.04 12.83
C GLY A 222 -0.95 -11.25 12.14
N LEU A 223 -1.72 -12.10 11.44
CA LEU A 223 -1.21 -13.35 10.83
C LEU A 223 -0.92 -13.25 9.31
N ASN A 224 -1.36 -12.19 8.64
CA ASN A 224 -1.33 -12.05 7.18
C ASN A 224 -0.40 -10.92 6.68
N CYS A 225 0.64 -10.56 7.45
CA CYS A 225 1.56 -9.48 7.10
C CYS A 225 2.99 -9.98 6.92
N PRO A 226 3.48 -10.16 5.68
CA PRO A 226 4.91 -10.24 5.44
C PRO A 226 5.56 -8.87 5.68
N ASP A 227 6.79 -8.85 6.20
CA ASP A 227 7.58 -7.63 6.37
C ASP A 227 7.82 -6.99 4.99
N ILE A 228 7.24 -5.80 4.77
CA ILE A 228 7.51 -4.99 3.58
C ILE A 228 8.15 -3.69 4.07
N LEU A 229 9.43 -3.51 3.75
CA LEU A 229 10.13 -2.24 3.96
C LEU A 229 9.72 -1.22 2.89
N ILE A 230 9.33 -0.03 3.33
CA ILE A 230 8.77 1.01 2.46
C ILE A 230 9.52 2.33 2.60
N PHE A 231 10.16 2.74 1.51
CA PHE A 231 10.59 4.12 1.28
C PHE A 231 9.50 4.86 0.47
N ARG A 232 8.93 5.93 1.03
CA ARG A 232 8.11 6.90 0.28
C ARG A 232 8.97 7.53 -0.81
N TRP A 233 8.39 7.92 -1.95
CA TRP A 233 8.63 9.15 -2.74
C TRP A 233 7.57 9.21 -3.86
N PRO A 234 6.63 10.17 -3.84
CA PRO A 234 5.82 10.45 -5.02
C PRO A 234 6.66 11.21 -6.04
N LEU A 235 6.96 10.60 -7.19
CA LEU A 235 7.61 11.32 -8.29
C LEU A 235 6.53 12.02 -9.12
N ARG A 236 6.61 13.36 -9.14
CA ARG A 236 5.81 14.23 -10.01
C ARG A 236 6.66 14.58 -11.22
N PHE A 237 6.13 14.37 -12.43
CA PHE A 237 6.80 14.76 -13.66
C PHE A 237 6.02 15.88 -14.36
N TRP A 238 6.78 16.79 -14.97
CA TRP A 238 6.29 17.96 -15.69
C TRP A 238 6.58 17.76 -17.17
N ILE A 239 5.59 17.96 -18.04
CA ILE A 239 5.80 17.94 -19.48
C ILE A 239 5.85 19.38 -19.99
N GLU A 240 7.04 19.84 -20.37
CA GLU A 240 7.22 21.11 -21.09
C GLU A 240 6.75 20.94 -22.55
N ARG A 241 5.51 21.38 -22.85
CA ARG A 241 4.97 21.74 -24.18
C ARG A 241 5.26 20.78 -25.36
N ILE A 242 4.23 20.06 -25.84
CA ILE A 242 4.37 18.98 -26.84
C ILE A 242 4.08 19.42 -28.30
N PRO A 243 4.80 18.88 -29.32
CA PRO A 243 4.49 18.97 -30.76
C PRO A 243 3.18 18.25 -31.19
N PRO A 244 2.72 18.35 -32.47
CA PRO A 244 1.38 17.90 -32.92
C PRO A 244 1.09 16.38 -32.91
N ILE A 245 1.96 15.55 -32.33
CA ILE A 245 1.76 14.10 -32.18
C ILE A 245 1.63 13.82 -30.68
N PRO A 246 0.55 13.16 -30.21
CA PRO A 246 0.38 12.91 -28.79
C PRO A 246 1.50 11.97 -28.29
N PRO A 247 2.12 12.31 -27.15
CA PRO A 247 3.35 11.67 -26.70
C PRO A 247 3.09 10.22 -26.32
N PRO A 248 3.92 9.26 -26.72
CA PRO A 248 3.95 7.99 -26.02
C PRO A 248 4.45 8.24 -24.60
N VAL A 249 3.81 7.58 -23.64
CA VAL A 249 4.24 7.47 -22.27
C VAL A 249 4.69 6.05 -22.06
N TRP A 250 5.88 5.95 -21.48
CA TRP A 250 6.46 4.74 -20.96
C TRP A 250 6.53 4.86 -19.45
N VAL A 251 6.26 3.77 -18.71
CA VAL A 251 6.40 3.73 -17.26
C VAL A 251 6.84 2.33 -16.83
N ILE A 252 7.93 2.28 -16.07
CA ILE A 252 8.27 1.09 -15.28
C ILE A 252 7.53 1.17 -13.95
N ILE A 253 6.86 0.09 -13.59
CA ILE A 253 6.22 -0.05 -12.28
C ILE A 253 7.01 -1.05 -11.45
N ASN A 254 8.02 -0.54 -10.72
CA ASN A 254 8.66 -1.34 -9.68
C ASN A 254 7.75 -1.38 -8.46
N THR A 255 7.16 -2.56 -8.23
CA THR A 255 6.23 -2.84 -7.15
C THR A 255 6.48 -4.24 -6.62
N ASN A 256 6.02 -4.54 -5.41
CA ASN A 256 6.16 -5.87 -4.82
C ASN A 256 4.92 -6.78 -5.04
N SER A 257 4.09 -6.48 -6.03
CA SER A 257 2.79 -7.11 -6.27
C SER A 257 2.50 -7.30 -7.76
N ILE A 258 1.74 -8.33 -8.12
CA ILE A 258 1.35 -8.56 -9.53
C ILE A 258 0.45 -7.42 -10.00
N VAL A 259 0.90 -6.68 -11.02
CA VAL A 259 0.17 -5.54 -11.59
C VAL A 259 -0.88 -6.03 -12.59
N LYS A 260 -2.11 -5.53 -12.43
CA LYS A 260 -3.28 -5.83 -13.28
C LYS A 260 -3.56 -4.71 -14.29
N ASP A 261 -3.59 -3.47 -13.81
CA ASP A 261 -3.95 -2.29 -14.60
C ASP A 261 -3.02 -1.13 -14.28
N VAL A 262 -2.58 -0.40 -15.31
CA VAL A 262 -1.82 0.85 -15.13
C VAL A 262 -2.50 1.96 -15.91
N TYR A 263 -2.67 3.12 -15.29
CA TYR A 263 -3.29 4.30 -15.86
C TYR A 263 -2.36 5.50 -15.77
N ALA A 264 -2.26 6.28 -16.84
CA ALA A 264 -1.75 7.63 -16.83
C ALA A 264 -2.91 8.63 -16.78
N ARG A 265 -2.93 9.49 -15.76
CA ARG A 265 -3.90 10.57 -15.59
C ARG A 265 -3.21 11.91 -15.81
N VAL A 266 -3.61 12.63 -16.86
CA VAL A 266 -3.03 13.90 -17.29
C VAL A 266 -3.97 15.04 -16.91
N ILE A 267 -3.48 15.96 -16.10
CA ILE A 267 -4.21 17.08 -15.55
C ILE A 267 -3.72 18.37 -16.23
N PRO A 268 -4.59 19.12 -16.92
CA PRO A 268 -4.24 20.41 -17.49
C PRO A 268 -3.77 21.43 -16.43
N PRO A 269 -2.94 22.42 -16.83
CA PRO A 269 -2.42 23.44 -15.93
C PRO A 269 -3.53 24.26 -15.26
N ASN A 270 -4.60 24.54 -16.00
CA ASN A 270 -5.72 25.36 -15.55
C ASN A 270 -6.90 24.53 -15.03
N TRP A 271 -6.73 23.21 -14.89
CA TRP A 271 -7.80 22.35 -14.43
C TRP A 271 -8.12 22.63 -12.97
N ILE A 272 -9.41 22.81 -12.70
CA ILE A 272 -9.99 23.00 -11.37
C ILE A 272 -10.86 21.78 -11.11
N PRO A 273 -10.71 21.10 -9.96
CA PRO A 273 -11.60 20.00 -9.60
C PRO A 273 -13.07 20.39 -9.75
N PRO A 274 -13.92 19.52 -10.33
CA PRO A 274 -15.35 19.80 -10.41
C PRO A 274 -15.90 19.91 -8.99
N THR A 275 -16.67 20.96 -8.68
CA THR A 275 -17.31 21.08 -7.36
C THR A 275 -18.24 19.90 -7.16
N PRO A 276 -17.97 18.99 -6.20
CA PRO A 276 -18.92 17.93 -5.88
C PRO A 276 -20.19 18.60 -5.35
N GLU A 277 -21.34 18.37 -5.99
CA GLU A 277 -22.63 18.90 -5.52
C GLU A 277 -23.00 18.23 -4.19
N PRO A 278 -22.90 18.93 -3.04
CA PRO A 278 -23.12 18.32 -1.74
C PRO A 278 -24.61 18.20 -1.39
N GLU A 279 -25.51 18.80 -2.18
CA GLU A 279 -26.86 19.16 -1.73
C GLU A 279 -28.03 18.26 -2.19
N ASP A 280 -27.84 17.13 -2.90
CA ASP A 280 -29.01 16.23 -3.11
C ASP A 280 -28.73 14.74 -3.36
N PRO A 281 -28.88 13.88 -2.34
CA PRO A 281 -29.16 12.46 -2.59
C PRO A 281 -30.27 11.89 -1.68
N LYS A 282 -31.19 12.71 -1.14
CA LYS A 282 -32.34 12.16 -0.39
C LYS A 282 -33.32 11.41 -1.31
N LEU A 283 -33.04 11.38 -2.61
CA LEU A 283 -33.74 10.63 -3.65
C LEU A 283 -33.11 9.25 -3.91
N PRO A 284 -33.88 8.26 -4.40
CA PRO A 284 -33.43 6.86 -4.58
C PRO A 284 -32.36 6.64 -5.66
N ASP A 285 -32.06 7.64 -6.47
CA ASP A 285 -31.17 7.53 -7.63
C ASP A 285 -29.75 8.01 -7.37
N GLY A 286 -29.53 8.90 -6.40
CA GLY A 286 -28.24 9.56 -6.18
C GLY A 286 -27.81 10.37 -7.41
N VAL A 287 -27.10 11.49 -7.21
CA VAL A 287 -26.43 12.12 -8.37
C VAL A 287 -25.27 11.20 -8.76
N ALA A 288 -25.14 10.92 -10.06
CA ALA A 288 -23.99 10.17 -10.57
C ALA A 288 -22.70 10.87 -10.12
N LEU A 289 -21.67 10.11 -9.77
CA LEU A 289 -20.34 10.63 -9.51
C LEU A 289 -19.95 11.58 -10.65
N VAL A 290 -19.67 12.85 -10.32
CA VAL A 290 -19.21 13.83 -11.31
C VAL A 290 -17.78 13.45 -11.66
N GLY A 291 -17.58 12.97 -12.89
CA GLY A 291 -16.25 12.63 -13.38
C GLY A 291 -15.35 13.85 -13.51
N ASP A 292 -14.05 13.63 -13.61
CA ASP A 292 -13.06 14.68 -13.84
C ASP A 292 -13.10 15.18 -15.29
N GLU A 293 -14.12 15.98 -15.63
CA GLU A 293 -14.21 16.58 -16.96
C GLU A 293 -12.94 17.39 -17.26
N GLY A 294 -12.39 17.23 -18.46
CA GLY A 294 -11.14 17.87 -18.87
C GLY A 294 -9.86 17.23 -18.31
N VAL A 295 -9.93 16.08 -17.63
CA VAL A 295 -8.75 15.26 -17.30
C VAL A 295 -8.69 14.06 -18.26
N LEU A 296 -7.50 13.80 -18.80
CA LEU A 296 -7.27 12.67 -19.69
C LEU A 296 -6.78 11.46 -18.89
N THR A 297 -7.54 10.37 -18.91
CA THR A 297 -7.14 9.09 -18.32
C THR A 297 -6.89 8.06 -19.42
N ILE A 298 -5.67 7.53 -19.49
CA ILE A 298 -5.24 6.53 -20.47
C ILE A 298 -4.79 5.28 -19.76
N ARG A 299 -5.31 4.12 -20.16
CA ARG A 299 -4.77 2.82 -19.74
C ARG A 299 -3.48 2.53 -20.50
N LEU A 300 -2.40 2.29 -19.76
CA LEU A 300 -1.13 1.82 -20.29
C LEU A 300 -1.15 0.29 -20.37
N THR A 301 -0.40 -0.27 -21.30
CA THR A 301 -0.34 -1.71 -21.57
C THR A 301 1.10 -2.17 -21.61
N ASP A 302 1.37 -3.27 -20.93
CA ASP A 302 2.57 -4.07 -21.09
C ASP A 302 2.23 -5.23 -22.05
N ARG A 303 2.75 -5.17 -23.28
CA ARG A 303 2.27 -6.02 -24.38
C ARG A 303 3.15 -7.25 -24.59
N ASP A 304 4.43 -7.10 -24.32
CA ASP A 304 5.47 -8.11 -24.32
C ASP A 304 5.60 -8.80 -22.96
N GLY A 305 5.07 -8.19 -21.90
CA GLY A 305 5.18 -8.73 -20.55
C GLY A 305 6.62 -8.62 -20.10
N ASP A 306 7.21 -7.43 -20.10
CA ASP A 306 8.57 -7.20 -19.59
C ASP A 306 8.57 -6.28 -18.35
N GLY A 307 7.38 -5.86 -17.89
CA GLY A 307 7.17 -4.92 -16.79
C GLY A 307 7.04 -3.46 -17.24
N ASN A 308 7.15 -3.19 -18.54
CA ASN A 308 7.08 -1.85 -19.12
C ASN A 308 5.69 -1.50 -19.65
N TYR A 309 5.05 -0.53 -19.01
CA TYR A 309 3.71 -0.09 -19.41
C TYR A 309 3.78 1.07 -20.39
N THR A 310 3.26 0.86 -21.59
CA THR A 310 3.26 1.86 -22.67
C THR A 310 1.85 2.30 -23.05
N GLY A 311 1.70 3.55 -23.47
CA GLY A 311 0.45 4.08 -24.00
C GLY A 311 0.66 5.41 -24.69
N ASN A 312 -0.32 5.89 -25.44
CA ASN A 312 -0.27 7.22 -26.04
C ASN A 312 -1.24 8.14 -25.30
N LEU A 313 -0.78 9.32 -24.87
CA LEU A 313 -1.63 10.35 -24.26
C LEU A 313 -2.51 11.04 -25.30
N ASN A 314 -3.33 10.26 -25.99
CA ASN A 314 -4.22 10.73 -27.04
C ASN A 314 -5.58 11.11 -26.44
N PRO A 315 -5.98 12.40 -26.46
CA PRO A 315 -7.27 12.85 -25.96
C PRO A 315 -8.46 12.44 -26.86
N GLY A 316 -8.19 11.67 -27.92
CA GLY A 316 -9.22 11.15 -28.82
C GLY A 316 -9.81 12.27 -29.68
N ASN A 317 -11.07 12.63 -29.39
CA ASN A 317 -11.78 13.68 -30.12
C ASN A 317 -11.63 15.07 -29.48
N ASP A 318 -11.01 15.19 -28.31
CA ASP A 318 -10.75 16.46 -27.67
C ASP A 318 -9.43 17.06 -28.17
N TYR A 319 -9.48 17.65 -29.36
CA TYR A 319 -8.32 18.23 -30.04
C TYR A 319 -7.75 19.48 -29.33
N ASP A 320 -8.52 20.10 -28.45
CA ASP A 320 -8.14 21.31 -27.73
C ASP A 320 -7.54 21.00 -26.34
N PHE A 321 -7.52 19.73 -25.90
CA PHE A 321 -7.00 19.29 -24.60
C PHE A 321 -5.59 19.82 -24.29
N TRP A 322 -4.72 19.91 -25.31
CA TRP A 322 -3.33 20.40 -25.18
C TRP A 322 -3.19 21.92 -25.37
N GLY A 323 -4.30 22.66 -25.42
CA GLY A 323 -4.34 24.09 -25.75
C GLY A 323 -3.98 25.04 -24.61
N ASP A 324 -3.94 24.57 -23.36
CA ASP A 324 -3.60 25.40 -22.20
C ASP A 324 -2.10 25.73 -22.14
N ASP A 325 -1.80 27.01 -21.89
CA ASP A 325 -0.45 27.47 -21.57
C ASP A 325 -0.08 27.07 -20.13
N GLY A 326 0.94 26.23 -19.97
CA GLY A 326 1.49 25.81 -18.68
C GLY A 326 1.90 24.35 -18.64
N ASP A 327 2.34 23.88 -17.47
CA ASP A 327 2.78 22.50 -17.29
C ASP A 327 1.60 21.57 -16.98
N TYR A 328 1.45 20.53 -17.78
CA TYR A 328 0.50 19.45 -17.51
C TYR A 328 1.12 18.52 -16.46
N ARG A 329 0.30 18.10 -15.49
CA ARG A 329 0.70 17.13 -14.46
C ARG A 329 0.30 15.73 -14.92
N VAL A 330 1.23 14.77 -14.85
CA VAL A 330 0.92 13.36 -15.14
C VAL A 330 1.10 12.53 -13.88
N ASN A 331 0.07 11.76 -13.54
CA ASN A 331 0.10 10.80 -12.45
C ASN A 331 -0.06 9.40 -12.99
N ILE A 332 0.75 8.48 -12.48
CA ILE A 332 0.61 7.06 -12.80
C ILE A 332 -0.07 6.36 -11.64
N ILE A 333 -1.08 5.55 -11.96
CA ILE A 333 -1.82 4.74 -11.01
C ILE A 333 -1.70 3.30 -11.47
N ALA A 334 -1.07 2.46 -10.66
CA ALA A 334 -0.98 1.03 -10.90
C ALA A 334 -1.90 0.29 -9.92
N LEU A 335 -2.68 -0.65 -10.40
CA LEU A 335 -3.55 -1.53 -9.62
C LEU A 335 -3.04 -2.95 -9.75
N THR A 336 -3.05 -3.70 -8.66
CA THR A 336 -2.67 -5.11 -8.62
C THR A 336 -3.86 -6.03 -8.95
N GLU A 337 -3.61 -7.33 -9.12
CA GLU A 337 -4.69 -8.33 -9.28
C GLU A 337 -5.66 -8.36 -8.10
N ASP A 338 -5.17 -8.06 -6.90
CA ASP A 338 -5.96 -7.94 -5.67
C ASP A 338 -6.67 -6.57 -5.55
N ASN A 339 -6.64 -5.75 -6.61
CA ASN A 339 -7.19 -4.38 -6.66
C ASN A 339 -6.59 -3.46 -5.58
N ILE A 340 -5.33 -3.67 -5.20
CA ILE A 340 -4.53 -2.78 -4.34
C ILE A 340 -3.86 -1.75 -5.26
N ILE A 341 -3.84 -0.46 -4.89
CA ILE A 341 -2.96 0.53 -5.54
C ILE A 341 -1.52 0.06 -5.29
N ALA A 342 -0.86 -0.37 -6.36
CA ALA A 342 0.51 -0.83 -6.34
C ALA A 342 1.42 0.35 -5.99
N ARG A 343 2.36 0.12 -5.08
CA ARG A 343 3.41 1.10 -4.80
C ARG A 343 4.28 1.22 -6.04
N ILE A 344 4.43 2.46 -6.54
CA ILE A 344 5.31 2.77 -7.67
C ILE A 344 6.62 3.29 -7.08
N GLN A 345 7.70 2.50 -7.13
CA GLN A 345 8.97 2.92 -6.55
C GLN A 345 9.71 3.95 -7.41
N THR A 346 9.63 3.87 -8.75
CA THR A 346 10.14 4.90 -9.66
C THR A 346 9.40 4.80 -11.01
N PRO A 347 8.41 5.65 -11.30
CA PRO A 347 7.92 5.76 -12.66
C PRO A 347 8.94 6.58 -13.46
N VAL A 348 9.54 6.01 -14.50
CA VAL A 348 10.29 6.81 -15.48
C VAL A 348 9.35 7.12 -16.63
N ILE A 349 8.85 8.37 -16.70
CA ILE A 349 8.08 8.83 -17.87
C ILE A 349 9.06 9.39 -18.89
N ILE A 350 9.29 8.64 -19.98
CA ILE A 350 10.06 9.13 -21.12
C ILE A 350 9.13 9.28 -22.32
N VAL A 351 9.11 10.50 -22.85
CA VAL A 351 8.41 10.86 -24.09
C VAL A 351 9.44 10.80 -25.21
N ASN A 352 9.37 9.80 -26.08
CA ASN A 352 10.12 9.79 -27.33
C ASN A 352 9.19 9.80 -28.54
N ASP A 353 9.68 10.26 -29.69
CA ASP A 353 8.83 10.47 -30.87
C ASP A 353 8.39 9.15 -31.54
N ASP A 354 8.99 8.01 -31.16
CA ASP A 354 8.86 6.71 -31.85
C ASP A 354 8.12 5.63 -31.06
N GLY A 355 7.79 5.85 -29.79
CA GLY A 355 6.93 4.95 -29.00
C GLY A 355 7.58 3.65 -28.55
N ASN A 356 8.92 3.61 -28.52
CA ASN A 356 9.70 2.51 -27.95
C ASN A 356 10.20 2.91 -26.53
N PRO A 357 10.58 1.99 -25.64
CA PRO A 357 11.37 2.38 -24.48
C PRO A 357 12.70 3.02 -24.92
N PRO A 358 13.26 3.98 -24.16
CA PRO A 358 14.61 4.44 -24.40
C PRO A 358 15.58 3.26 -24.25
N PRO A 359 16.68 3.19 -25.02
CA PRO A 359 17.65 2.11 -24.84
C PRO A 359 18.10 2.05 -23.39
N ASP A 360 18.01 0.87 -22.80
CA ASP A 360 18.54 0.63 -21.47
C ASP A 360 20.06 0.64 -21.51
N THR A 361 20.64 1.38 -20.57
CA THR A 361 22.09 1.58 -20.43
C THR A 361 22.52 1.56 -18.97
N THR A 362 21.60 1.26 -18.05
CA THR A 362 21.88 1.20 -16.62
C THR A 362 22.29 -0.24 -16.29
N ASP A 363 23.38 -0.42 -15.54
CA ASP A 363 23.73 -1.75 -15.07
C ASP A 363 22.79 -2.19 -13.93
N PRO A 364 22.40 -3.48 -13.84
CA PRO A 364 21.55 -3.97 -12.76
C PRO A 364 22.26 -3.90 -11.40
N THR A 365 21.48 -4.00 -10.34
CA THR A 365 21.97 -4.18 -8.97
C THR A 365 21.91 -5.65 -8.57
N ILE A 366 22.85 -6.09 -7.73
CA ILE A 366 22.92 -7.47 -7.24
C ILE A 366 23.59 -7.53 -5.86
N ALA A 367 23.06 -8.34 -4.96
CA ALA A 367 23.60 -8.59 -3.63
C ALA A 367 23.53 -10.08 -3.26
N ILE A 368 24.55 -10.57 -2.55
CA ILE A 368 24.54 -11.90 -1.93
C ILE A 368 24.09 -11.71 -0.47
N ILE A 369 22.91 -12.23 -0.15
CA ILE A 369 22.26 -12.07 1.16
C ILE A 369 22.79 -13.11 2.15
N THR A 370 23.06 -14.31 1.67
CA THR A 370 23.61 -15.41 2.47
C THR A 370 24.54 -16.24 1.60
N PRO A 371 25.69 -16.72 2.11
CA PRO A 371 26.24 -16.44 3.44
C PRO A 371 26.76 -15.00 3.57
N SER A 372 27.07 -14.56 4.80
CA SER A 372 27.76 -13.28 5.00
C SER A 372 29.23 -13.37 4.55
N PRO A 373 29.86 -12.25 4.16
CA PRO A 373 31.30 -12.23 3.87
C PRO A 373 32.12 -12.81 5.04
N ASP A 374 33.17 -13.55 4.69
CA ASP A 374 34.11 -14.24 5.57
C ASP A 374 33.49 -15.32 6.49
N ALA A 375 32.27 -15.76 6.19
CA ALA A 375 31.61 -16.79 6.99
C ALA A 375 32.35 -18.13 6.93
N LEU A 376 32.56 -18.76 8.09
CA LEU A 376 32.99 -20.15 8.20
C LEU A 376 31.78 -21.06 7.99
N VAL A 377 31.83 -21.92 6.97
CA VAL A 377 30.71 -22.74 6.53
C VAL A 377 31.10 -24.22 6.40
N SER A 378 30.15 -25.11 6.72
CA SER A 378 30.27 -26.56 6.58
C SER A 378 28.89 -27.19 6.37
N GLY A 379 28.86 -28.39 5.77
CA GLY A 379 27.63 -29.08 5.38
C GLY A 379 26.95 -28.44 4.17
N ILE A 380 25.61 -28.41 4.19
CA ILE A 380 24.78 -27.76 3.17
C ILE A 380 24.51 -26.32 3.58
N VAL A 381 24.87 -25.37 2.72
CA VAL A 381 24.72 -23.93 2.95
C VAL A 381 23.82 -23.31 1.88
N GLY A 382 22.79 -22.58 2.30
CA GLY A 382 21.95 -21.83 1.38
C GLY A 382 22.65 -20.55 0.91
N VAL A 383 22.95 -20.45 -0.38
CA VAL A 383 23.39 -19.23 -1.04
C VAL A 383 22.16 -18.52 -1.61
N ILE A 384 21.94 -17.28 -1.21
CA ILE A 384 20.78 -16.49 -1.62
C ILE A 384 21.29 -15.20 -2.27
N ALA A 385 20.89 -14.95 -3.51
CA ALA A 385 21.20 -13.73 -4.26
C ALA A 385 19.92 -12.98 -4.66
N GLU A 386 19.97 -11.66 -4.61
CA GLU A 386 18.87 -10.75 -4.93
C GLU A 386 19.37 -9.67 -5.88
N GLY A 387 18.67 -9.48 -7.02
CA GLY A 387 18.99 -8.47 -8.01
C GLY A 387 17.77 -7.67 -8.43
N ASP A 388 18.00 -6.45 -8.91
CA ASP A 388 16.98 -5.52 -9.38
C ASP A 388 17.55 -4.65 -10.51
N ASP A 389 16.69 -4.16 -11.39
CA ASP A 389 17.06 -3.35 -12.55
C ASP A 389 15.97 -2.31 -12.88
N ASP A 390 16.34 -1.21 -13.56
CA ASP A 390 15.40 -0.14 -13.89
C ASP A 390 14.53 -0.44 -15.12
N GLN A 391 14.93 -1.29 -16.08
CA GLN A 391 14.11 -1.67 -17.25
C GLN A 391 13.83 -3.16 -17.40
N GLY A 392 14.48 -3.96 -16.57
CA GLY A 392 14.05 -5.30 -16.23
C GLY A 392 15.17 -6.32 -16.30
N LEU A 393 15.19 -7.21 -15.32
CA LEU A 393 16.20 -8.22 -15.15
C LEU A 393 15.88 -9.48 -15.98
N ASP A 394 16.88 -10.02 -16.69
CA ASP A 394 16.75 -11.25 -17.49
C ASP A 394 17.18 -12.46 -16.68
N THR A 395 18.37 -12.40 -16.07
CA THR A 395 18.96 -13.56 -15.36
C THR A 395 19.72 -13.16 -14.10
N ILE A 396 19.74 -14.08 -13.14
CA ILE A 396 20.72 -14.10 -12.07
C ILE A 396 21.49 -15.43 -12.13
N GLN A 397 22.81 -15.33 -12.13
CA GLN A 397 23.75 -16.45 -12.12
C GLN A 397 24.56 -16.45 -10.82
N ILE A 398 24.80 -17.63 -10.24
CA ILE A 398 25.68 -17.80 -9.08
C ILE A 398 26.87 -18.68 -9.47
N PHE A 399 28.04 -18.30 -9.00
CA PHE A 399 29.32 -18.96 -9.22
C PHE A 399 30.00 -19.26 -7.89
N VAL A 400 30.71 -20.38 -7.83
CA VAL A 400 31.65 -20.72 -6.75
C VAL A 400 33.01 -21.00 -7.36
N ASP A 401 34.04 -20.27 -6.93
CA ASP A 401 35.39 -20.30 -7.51
C ASP A 401 35.40 -20.17 -9.04
N ASP A 402 34.64 -19.20 -9.55
CA ASP A 402 34.43 -18.93 -10.98
C ASP A 402 33.75 -20.06 -11.78
N VAL A 403 33.24 -21.10 -11.13
CA VAL A 403 32.39 -22.13 -11.75
C VAL A 403 30.93 -21.81 -11.53
N GLU A 404 30.15 -21.70 -12.60
CA GLU A 404 28.70 -21.47 -12.53
C GLU A 404 28.00 -22.67 -11.89
N VAL A 405 27.21 -22.40 -10.86
CA VAL A 405 26.47 -23.43 -10.11
C VAL A 405 24.96 -23.32 -10.28
N THR A 406 24.45 -22.14 -10.64
CA THR A 406 23.04 -21.94 -11.02
C THR A 406 22.86 -20.73 -11.91
N GLU A 407 21.83 -20.78 -12.75
CA GLU A 407 21.29 -19.69 -13.56
C GLU A 407 19.76 -19.77 -13.45
N GLU A 408 19.13 -18.64 -13.15
CA GLU A 408 17.68 -18.55 -13.07
C GLU A 408 17.20 -17.38 -13.95
N LEU A 409 16.23 -17.67 -14.82
CA LEU A 409 15.53 -16.66 -15.62
C LEU A 409 14.54 -15.93 -14.72
N MET A 410 14.61 -14.61 -14.76
CA MET A 410 13.72 -13.76 -13.98
C MET A 410 12.35 -13.66 -14.66
N PRO A 411 11.27 -13.69 -13.87
CA PRO A 411 9.94 -13.52 -14.41
C PRO A 411 9.74 -12.09 -14.92
N PRO A 412 8.77 -11.87 -15.81
CA PRO A 412 8.45 -10.55 -16.35
C PRO A 412 7.83 -9.56 -15.36
N TYR A 413 7.62 -9.96 -14.11
CA TYR A 413 6.93 -9.18 -13.10
C TYR A 413 7.86 -8.79 -11.96
N LEU A 414 7.64 -7.60 -11.42
CA LEU A 414 8.31 -7.11 -10.23
C LEU A 414 7.50 -7.44 -8.96
N PRO A 415 8.17 -7.69 -7.81
CA PRO A 415 9.61 -7.64 -7.60
C PRO A 415 10.22 -8.98 -8.04
N TYR A 416 11.50 -8.99 -8.42
CA TYR A 416 12.13 -10.25 -8.81
C TYR A 416 12.23 -11.22 -7.63
N PRO A 417 11.99 -12.53 -7.85
CA PRO A 417 12.24 -13.55 -6.84
C PRO A 417 13.75 -13.65 -6.56
N GLN A 418 14.11 -13.93 -5.30
CA GLN A 418 15.49 -14.24 -4.94
C GLN A 418 15.91 -15.60 -5.52
N VAL A 419 17.15 -15.70 -6.00
CA VAL A 419 17.74 -16.96 -6.46
C VAL A 419 18.38 -17.68 -5.29
N THR A 420 18.02 -18.94 -5.10
CA THR A 420 18.54 -19.79 -4.01
C THR A 420 19.28 -21.01 -4.55
N TYR A 421 20.52 -21.21 -4.09
CA TYR A 421 21.33 -22.39 -4.38
C TYR A 421 21.81 -23.06 -3.10
N ASN A 422 21.71 -24.39 -3.01
CA ASN A 422 22.21 -25.15 -1.87
C ASN A 422 23.63 -25.65 -2.15
N LEU A 423 24.63 -24.98 -1.58
CA LEU A 423 26.04 -25.33 -1.66
C LEU A 423 26.36 -26.53 -0.75
N ASP A 424 26.77 -27.66 -1.32
CA ASP A 424 27.35 -28.77 -0.57
C ASP A 424 28.87 -28.57 -0.42
N THR A 425 29.30 -28.19 0.78
CA THR A 425 30.72 -27.92 1.06
C THR A 425 31.62 -29.16 0.92
N SER A 426 31.06 -30.38 0.90
CA SER A 426 31.85 -31.60 0.73
C SER A 426 32.42 -31.78 -0.68
N ASP A 427 31.91 -31.00 -1.65
CA ASP A 427 32.43 -30.95 -3.03
C ASP A 427 33.66 -30.03 -3.18
N TYR A 428 34.03 -29.30 -2.12
CA TYR A 428 35.10 -28.30 -2.12
C TYR A 428 36.18 -28.67 -1.09
N SER A 429 37.41 -28.17 -1.29
CA SER A 429 38.50 -28.34 -0.32
C SER A 429 38.32 -27.41 0.88
N ASP A 430 38.88 -27.74 2.04
CA ASP A 430 38.96 -26.75 3.12
C ASP A 430 39.83 -25.55 2.70
N GLY A 431 39.39 -24.32 3.00
CA GLY A 431 40.08 -23.09 2.65
C GLY A 431 39.14 -21.92 2.33
N THR A 432 39.69 -20.84 1.80
CA THR A 432 38.91 -19.70 1.32
C THR A 432 38.36 -19.98 -0.07
N HIS A 433 37.06 -19.74 -0.26
CA HIS A 433 36.33 -19.87 -1.52
C HIS A 433 35.62 -18.56 -1.86
N THR A 434 35.41 -18.30 -3.14
CA THR A 434 34.71 -17.09 -3.59
C THR A 434 33.32 -17.45 -4.11
N ILE A 435 32.29 -16.82 -3.57
CA ILE A 435 30.94 -16.84 -4.14
C ILE A 435 30.74 -15.53 -4.91
N LYS A 436 30.32 -15.64 -6.16
CA LYS A 436 29.99 -14.50 -7.02
C LYS A 436 28.57 -14.65 -7.54
N ALA A 437 27.80 -13.57 -7.54
CA ALA A 437 26.50 -13.51 -8.20
C ALA A 437 26.56 -12.43 -9.29
N THR A 438 26.01 -12.73 -10.46
CA THR A 438 25.90 -11.81 -11.60
C THR A 438 24.44 -11.65 -11.97
N ALA A 439 23.99 -10.41 -12.05
CA ALA A 439 22.69 -10.04 -12.60
C ALA A 439 22.90 -9.49 -14.01
N THR A 440 22.07 -9.94 -14.97
CA THR A 440 22.06 -9.44 -16.35
C THR A 440 20.65 -8.99 -16.69
N ASP A 441 20.51 -7.79 -17.26
CA ASP A 441 19.22 -7.25 -17.70
C ASP A 441 18.82 -7.73 -19.11
N ASN A 442 17.59 -7.40 -19.52
CA ASN A 442 17.02 -7.75 -20.83
C ASN A 442 17.76 -7.09 -22.02
N SER A 443 18.53 -6.04 -21.78
CA SER A 443 19.32 -5.31 -22.78
C SER A 443 20.79 -5.77 -22.82
N GLY A 444 21.18 -6.67 -21.92
CA GLY A 444 22.51 -7.26 -21.80
C GLY A 444 23.49 -6.42 -20.99
N ASN A 445 23.07 -5.40 -20.23
CA ASN A 445 23.96 -4.83 -19.21
C ASN A 445 24.02 -5.79 -18.01
N ALA A 446 25.15 -5.76 -17.30
CA ALA A 446 25.42 -6.78 -16.29
C ALA A 446 26.31 -6.24 -15.19
N ASN A 447 26.02 -6.69 -13.97
CA ASN A 447 26.80 -6.34 -12.79
C ASN A 447 27.01 -7.57 -11.90
N SER A 448 28.06 -7.55 -11.07
CA SER A 448 28.40 -8.67 -10.20
C SER A 448 28.69 -8.22 -8.77
N ALA A 449 28.26 -9.04 -7.81
CA ALA A 449 28.68 -8.99 -6.42
C ALA A 449 29.52 -10.22 -6.08
N SER A 450 30.47 -10.09 -5.15
CA SER A 450 31.28 -11.23 -4.69
C SER A 450 31.58 -11.14 -3.21
N ILE A 451 31.63 -12.30 -2.57
CA ILE A 451 32.02 -12.48 -1.18
C ILE A 451 33.04 -13.62 -1.07
N GLU A 452 33.93 -13.53 -0.08
CA GLU A 452 34.74 -14.67 0.32
C GLU A 452 34.03 -15.43 1.45
N ILE A 453 34.17 -16.76 1.46
CA ILE A 453 33.75 -17.64 2.54
C ILE A 453 34.90 -18.57 2.90
N ILE A 454 34.85 -19.16 4.08
CA ILE A 454 35.85 -20.15 4.52
C ILE A 454 35.12 -21.50 4.64
N ILE A 455 35.45 -22.43 3.75
CA ILE A 455 34.99 -23.82 3.87
C ILE A 455 35.93 -24.54 4.82
N GLY A 456 35.37 -25.18 5.82
CA GLY A 456 36.11 -26.00 6.74
C GLY A 456 35.29 -26.31 7.97
N ASP A 457 35.69 -27.37 8.67
CA ASP A 457 35.17 -27.63 10.00
C ASP A 457 35.69 -26.55 10.96
N GLU A 458 34.86 -26.07 11.89
CA GLU A 458 35.41 -25.46 13.10
C GLU A 458 36.41 -26.47 13.66
N ASP A 459 37.67 -26.10 13.83
CA ASP A 459 38.63 -26.83 14.66
C ASP A 459 37.99 -26.95 16.05
N GLY A 460 37.20 -28.01 16.23
CA GLY A 460 36.39 -28.19 17.40
C GLY A 460 37.34 -28.28 18.58
N ILE A 461 37.14 -27.42 19.58
CA ILE A 461 37.66 -27.73 20.90
C ILE A 461 37.14 -29.15 21.22
N PRO A 462 38.02 -30.15 21.43
CA PRO A 462 37.57 -31.53 21.57
C PRO A 462 36.53 -31.64 22.70
N GLY A 463 35.29 -31.97 22.33
CA GLY A 463 34.19 -32.22 23.27
C GLY A 463 33.03 -31.22 23.29
N TYR A 464 32.95 -30.26 22.37
CA TYR A 464 31.79 -29.36 22.24
C TYR A 464 31.16 -29.47 20.84
N HIS A 465 29.84 -29.64 20.78
CA HIS A 465 29.04 -29.39 19.58
C HIS A 465 28.43 -28.00 19.73
N ILE A 466 28.70 -27.11 18.79
CA ILE A 466 27.99 -25.83 18.64
C ILE A 466 27.02 -26.04 17.47
N THR A 467 25.73 -25.83 17.71
CA THR A 467 24.72 -25.81 16.66
C THR A 467 24.30 -24.36 16.52
N VAL A 468 24.61 -23.74 15.39
CA VAL A 468 24.16 -22.39 15.04
C VAL A 468 22.91 -22.54 14.18
N LEU A 469 21.80 -21.97 14.65
CA LEU A 469 20.56 -21.82 13.88
C LEU A 469 20.40 -20.33 13.59
N ILE A 470 20.55 -19.97 12.31
CA ILE A 470 20.31 -18.61 11.82
C ILE A 470 18.94 -18.61 11.16
N PHE A 471 18.07 -17.71 11.59
CA PHE A 471 16.93 -17.26 10.78
C PHE A 471 17.21 -15.80 10.43
N GLY A 472 17.23 -15.48 9.15
CA GLY A 472 17.24 -14.10 8.68
C GLY A 472 15.82 -13.54 8.76
N SER A 473 15.64 -12.46 9.51
CA SER A 473 14.57 -11.48 9.28
C SER A 473 15.16 -10.08 9.44
N ILE A 474 14.48 -9.08 8.87
CA ILE A 474 15.07 -7.81 8.42
C ILE A 474 15.39 -6.83 9.59
N ILE A 475 15.19 -7.23 10.84
CA ILE A 475 15.37 -6.33 11.99
C ILE A 475 16.27 -6.99 13.07
N GLY A 476 17.57 -7.08 12.76
CA GLY A 476 18.63 -7.32 13.75
C GLY A 476 18.92 -8.79 14.10
N VAL A 477 20.21 -9.13 14.14
CA VAL A 477 20.70 -10.47 14.51
C VAL A 477 20.67 -10.63 16.04
N ALA A 478 19.90 -11.60 16.53
CA ALA A 478 20.02 -12.09 17.91
C ALA A 478 20.72 -13.45 17.93
N MET A 479 21.97 -13.48 18.41
CA MET A 479 22.69 -14.74 18.67
C MET A 479 22.42 -15.21 20.10
N ILE A 480 21.77 -16.38 20.25
CA ILE A 480 21.60 -17.05 21.55
C ILE A 480 22.44 -18.33 21.57
N TYR A 481 23.43 -18.38 22.46
CA TYR A 481 24.26 -19.57 22.67
C TYR A 481 23.69 -20.45 23.79
N PHE A 482 23.40 -21.71 23.48
CA PHE A 482 23.16 -22.74 24.49
C PHE A 482 24.42 -23.57 24.71
N ILE A 483 25.17 -23.27 25.79
CA ILE A 483 26.28 -24.11 26.22
C ILE A 483 25.74 -25.20 27.14
N SER A 484 25.71 -26.45 26.69
CA SER A 484 25.43 -27.59 27.57
C SER A 484 26.69 -28.45 27.77
N LYS A 485 27.05 -28.67 29.04
CA LYS A 485 28.20 -29.49 29.44
C LYS A 485 27.77 -30.94 29.62
N LYS A 486 28.24 -31.87 28.78
CA LYS A 486 28.09 -33.31 29.05
C LYS A 486 29.08 -33.70 30.17
N LYS A 487 28.58 -34.12 31.33
CA LYS A 487 29.42 -34.69 32.40
C LYS A 487 30.08 -35.98 31.87
N ILE A 488 31.38 -35.94 31.63
CA ILE A 488 32.17 -37.18 31.44
C ILE A 488 32.23 -37.89 32.80
N LYS A 489 31.64 -39.08 32.89
CA LYS A 489 31.93 -40.01 33.99
C LYS A 489 33.38 -40.47 33.82
N THR A 490 34.26 -40.04 34.71
CA THR A 490 35.56 -40.71 34.90
C THR A 490 35.28 -42.13 35.40
N LEU A 491 35.77 -43.13 34.67
CA LEU A 491 35.89 -44.50 35.16
C LEU A 491 36.99 -44.53 36.22
N SER A 492 36.72 -45.22 37.34
CA SER A 492 37.63 -45.45 38.48
C SER A 492 38.92 -46.13 38.08
#